data_AF-A0A537T549-F1
#
_entry.id   AF-A0A537T549-F1
#
_cell.length_a   1.000
_cell.length_b   1.000
_cell.length_c   1.000
_cell.angle_alpha   90.00
_cell.angle_beta   90.00
_cell.angle_gamma   90.00
#
_symmetry.space_group_name_H-M   'P 1'
#
loop_
_entity.id
_entity.type
_entity.pdbx_description
1 polymer ?
#
loop_
_entity_poly.entity_id
_entity_poly.type
_entity_poly.pdbx_seq_one_letter_code
_entity_poly.pdbx_strand_id
1 'polypeptide(L)' 'ALVLGNRAEDAFRLAMIGAGGDLRVFWSNGLVGSITTLAIVLLFWPLLSPLFERASRLWRPAGGSRAA' A
#
# COMPACT_ATOMS: atom_id res chain seq x y z
N ALA A 1 21.25 0.60 -3.03
CA ALA A 1 19.81 0.84 -3.31
C ALA A 1 19.52 1.07 -4.80
N LEU A 2 20.36 1.78 -5.56
CA LEU A 2 20.12 2.10 -6.98
C LEU A 2 19.98 0.87 -7.92
N VAL A 3 20.75 -0.19 -7.70
CA VAL A 3 20.69 -1.45 -8.49
C VAL A 3 19.39 -2.24 -8.26
N LEU A 4 18.77 -2.12 -7.08
CA LEU A 4 17.47 -2.75 -6.81
C LEU A 4 16.36 -2.04 -7.61
N GLY A 5 16.46 -0.72 -7.75
CA GLY A 5 15.54 0.08 -8.58
C GLY A 5 15.64 -0.27 -10.06
N ASN A 6 16.84 -0.36 -10.62
CA ASN A 6 17.02 -0.77 -12.03
C ASN A 6 16.42 -2.14 -12.32
N ARG A 7 16.65 -3.12 -11.44
CA ARG A 7 16.07 -4.47 -11.61
C ARG A 7 14.55 -4.47 -11.48
N ALA A 8 14.00 -3.62 -10.63
CA ALA A 8 12.55 -3.45 -10.52
C ALA A 8 11.95 -2.79 -11.77
N GLU A 9 12.63 -1.80 -12.36
CA GLU A 9 12.19 -1.15 -13.61
C GLU A 9 12.23 -2.14 -14.79
N ASP A 10 13.32 -2.90 -14.93
CA ASP A 10 13.45 -3.90 -16.00
C ASP A 10 12.36 -4.98 -15.89
N ALA A 11 12.13 -5.50 -14.67
CA ALA A 11 11.06 -6.47 -14.41
C ALA A 11 9.66 -5.89 -14.67
N PHE A 12 9.46 -4.61 -14.32
CA PHE A 12 8.20 -3.92 -14.59
C PHE A 12 7.98 -3.70 -16.09
N ARG A 13 8.99 -3.27 -16.84
CA ARG A 13 8.94 -3.14 -18.30
C ARG A 13 8.62 -4.46 -18.98
N LEU A 14 9.28 -5.54 -18.56
CA LEU A 14 9.01 -6.90 -19.03
C LEU A 14 7.57 -7.33 -18.74
N ALA A 15 7.08 -7.08 -17.52
CA ALA A 15 5.70 -7.39 -17.15
C ALA A 15 4.68 -6.60 -17.97
N MET A 16 4.93 -5.31 -18.25
CA MET A 16 4.03 -4.46 -19.04
C MET A 16 3.97 -4.85 -20.51
N ILE A 17 5.11 -5.24 -21.10
CA ILE A 17 5.17 -5.80 -22.46
C ILE A 17 4.44 -7.14 -22.50
N GLY A 18 4.64 -8.01 -21.51
CA GLY A 18 3.97 -9.31 -21.40
C GLY A 18 2.45 -9.21 -21.16
N ALA A 19 1.99 -8.16 -20.48
CA ALA A 19 0.58 -7.91 -20.19
C ALA A 19 -0.18 -7.18 -21.32
N GLY A 20 0.50 -6.75 -22.39
CA GLY A 20 -0.12 -5.96 -23.46
C GLY A 20 -0.63 -4.59 -23.00
N GLY A 21 -0.16 -4.09 -21.85
CA GLY A 21 -0.63 -2.85 -21.24
C GLY A 21 -1.91 -2.98 -20.38
N ASP A 22 -2.46 -4.17 -20.18
CA ASP A 22 -3.67 -4.36 -19.37
C ASP A 22 -3.35 -4.42 -17.86
N LEU A 23 -3.80 -3.41 -17.12
CA LEU A 23 -3.65 -3.33 -15.66
C LEU A 23 -4.47 -4.40 -14.91
N ARG A 24 -5.40 -5.09 -15.58
CA ARG A 24 -6.15 -6.21 -15.01
C ARG A 24 -5.25 -7.40 -14.66
N VAL A 25 -4.05 -7.50 -15.22
CA VAL A 25 -3.08 -8.56 -14.87
C VAL A 25 -2.70 -8.52 -13.39
N PHE A 26 -2.66 -7.33 -12.77
CA PHE A 26 -2.39 -7.17 -11.33
C PHE A 26 -3.51 -7.71 -10.42
N TRP A 27 -4.68 -8.05 -10.98
CA TRP A 27 -5.82 -8.69 -10.31
C TRP A 27 -6.28 -9.98 -10.99
N SER A 28 -5.47 -10.53 -11.91
CA SER A 28 -5.79 -11.73 -12.68
C SER A 28 -5.97 -12.97 -11.79
N ASN A 29 -5.38 -12.97 -10.60
CA ASN A 29 -5.52 -14.03 -9.61
C ASN A 29 -5.48 -13.44 -8.18
N GLY A 30 -6.20 -14.07 -7.24
CA GLY A 30 -6.24 -13.65 -5.84
C GLY A 30 -4.86 -13.53 -5.19
N LEU A 31 -3.90 -14.35 -5.60
CA LEU A 31 -2.53 -14.29 -5.08
C LEU A 31 -1.82 -13.00 -5.52
N VAL A 32 -1.83 -12.69 -6.82
CA VAL A 32 -1.21 -11.46 -7.37
C VAL A 32 -1.91 -10.21 -6.82
N GLY A 33 -3.24 -10.22 -6.75
CA GLY A 33 -4.00 -9.12 -6.17
C GLY A 33 -3.65 -8.84 -4.71
N SER A 34 -3.43 -9.89 -3.91
CA SER A 34 -3.00 -9.74 -2.51
C SER A 34 -1.62 -9.09 -2.38
N ILE A 35 -0.66 -9.50 -3.23
CA ILE A 35 0.70 -8.96 -3.24
C ILE A 35 0.70 -7.51 -3.71
N THR A 36 -0.05 -7.19 -4.78
CA THR A 36 -0.22 -5.80 -5.26
C THR A 36 -0.84 -4.91 -4.19
N THR A 37 -1.87 -5.41 -3.50
CA THR A 37 -2.52 -4.67 -2.41
C THR A 37 -1.56 -4.42 -1.25
N LEU A 38 -0.80 -5.44 -0.83
CA LEU A 38 0.23 -5.30 0.21
C LEU A 38 1.32 -4.29 -0.21
N ALA A 39 1.76 -4.33 -1.46
CA ALA A 39 2.73 -3.38 -2.00
C ALA A 39 2.21 -1.94 -1.97
N ILE A 40 0.94 -1.71 -2.31
CA ILE A 40 0.29 -0.40 -2.21
C ILE A 40 0.21 0.07 -0.75
N VAL A 41 -0.18 -0.82 0.17
CA VAL A 41 -0.21 -0.50 1.61
C VAL A 41 1.17 -0.12 2.13
N LEU A 42 2.22 -0.84 1.73
CA LEU A 42 3.60 -0.54 2.10
C LEU A 42 4.10 0.76 1.45
N LEU A 43 3.72 1.04 0.20
CA LEU A 43 4.04 2.28 -0.50
C LEU A 43 3.46 3.49 0.23
N PHE A 44 2.23 3.38 0.73
CA PHE A 44 1.55 4.43 1.46
C PHE A 44 1.73 4.35 2.97
N TRP A 45 2.49 3.38 3.50
CA TRP A 45 2.76 3.23 4.93
C TRP A 45 3.19 4.54 5.62
N PRO A 46 4.15 5.32 5.09
CA PRO A 46 4.55 6.60 5.71
C PRO A 46 3.46 7.68 5.67
N LEU A 47 2.47 7.58 4.77
CA LEU A 47 1.33 8.50 4.72
C LEU A 47 0.16 8.01 5.59
N LEU A 48 -0.02 6.70 5.70
CA LEU A 48 -1.06 6.06 6.50
C LEU A 48 -0.80 6.23 7.99
N SER A 49 0.45 6.26 8.45
CA SER A 49 0.80 6.41 9.87
C SER A 49 0.26 7.69 10.53
N PRO A 50 0.49 8.92 10.01
CA PRO A 50 -0.10 10.12 10.59
C PRO A 50 -1.62 10.19 10.40
N LEU A 51 -2.17 9.55 9.35
CA LEU A 51 -3.60 9.52 9.09
C LEU A 51 -4.33 8.64 10.11
N PHE A 52 -3.77 7.47 10.44
CA PHE A 52 -4.28 6.58 11.49
C PHE A 52 -4.16 7.19 12.88
N GLU A 53 -3.06 7.89 13.19
CA GLU A 53 -2.95 8.62 14.45
C GLU A 53 -4.02 9.72 14.59
N ARG A 54 -4.26 10.47 13.51
CA ARG A 54 -5.30 11.50 13.52
C ARG A 54 -6.69 10.90 13.63
N ALA A 55 -6.97 9.83 12.90
CA ALA A 55 -8.25 9.12 12.95
C ALA A 55 -8.51 8.49 14.33
N SER A 56 -7.49 7.86 14.95
CA SER A 56 -7.59 7.28 16.29
C SER A 56 -7.71 8.33 17.40
N ARG A 57 -7.12 9.52 17.23
CA ARG A 57 -7.36 10.67 18.12
C ARG A 57 -8.80 11.18 18.01
N LEU A 58 -9.36 11.18 16.80
CA LEU A 58 -10.74 11.60 16.55
C LEU A 58 -11.76 10.58 17.07
N TRP A 59 -11.41 9.30 17.03
CA TRP A 59 -12.21 8.20 17.59
C TRP A 59 -12.02 7.99 19.08
N ARG A 60 -11.13 8.73 19.75
CA ARG A 60 -10.94 8.62 21.20
C ARG A 60 -12.25 9.04 21.87
N PRO A 61 -13.07 8.09 22.37
CA PRO A 61 -14.32 8.44 23.00
C PRO A 61 -13.96 9.26 24.23
N ALA A 62 -14.54 10.45 24.34
CA ALA A 62 -14.48 11.24 25.56
C ALA A 62 -15.27 10.51 26.65
N GLY A 63 -14.67 9.47 27.23
CA GLY A 63 -15.14 8.81 28.44
C GLY A 63 -13.98 8.80 29.42
N GLY A 64 -14.00 9.52 30.53
CA GLY A 64 -14.97 10.47 31.02
C GLY A 64 -14.34 11.13 32.24
N SER A 65 -14.64 12.40 32.47
CA SER A 65 -14.36 13.07 33.73
C SER A 65 -15.00 12.33 34.89
N ARG A 66 -14.22 12.03 35.93
CA ARG A 66 -14.57 11.81 37.36
C ARG A 66 -13.31 11.24 38.01
N ALA A 67 -12.77 11.73 39.12
CA ALA A 67 -13.16 12.68 40.15
C ALA A 67 -11.81 13.19 40.74
N ALA A 68 -11.63 14.46 41.09
CA ALA A 68 -12.03 15.03 42.39
C ALA A 68 -11.62 14.14 43.58
#